data_AF-A0A521W4H9-F1
#
_entry.id   AF-A0A521W4H9-F1
#
_cell.length_a   1.000
_cell.length_b   1.000
_cell.length_c   1.000
_cell.angle_alpha   90.00
_cell.angle_beta   90.00
_cell.angle_gamma   90.00
#
_symmetry.space_group_name_H-M   'P 1'
#
loop_
_entity.id
_entity.type
_entity.pdbx_description
1 polymer ?
#
loop_
_entity_poly.entity_id
_entity_poly.type
_entity_poly.pdbx_seq_one_letter_code
_entity_poly.pdbx_strand_id
1 'polypeptide(L)'
;MKDSRIDVQGQYALFRLLKGDPAQRIDASNILSAIKAGALKGIYQEDQQVPAMRATELGQWWGQILPKGVDGVCMTEPAGKPPIIAMRRGTPPDKTAYDAALVTAWQQCGIAPIWPVRPYDPSATPGDPPGTSGLIKCNSPEDKIRLLAHCEHTKKYNMIGCDIAGEHGSVELYGALFTDYEECAERVDLILDSCKEEVTKICGK
;
A
#
# COMPACT_ATOMS: atom_id res chain seq x y z
N MET A 1 -1.43 18.23 -4.45
CA MET A 1 -0.24 17.44 -4.07
C MET A 1 0.50 17.14 -5.35
N LYS A 2 1.69 17.71 -5.56
CA LYS A 2 2.48 17.48 -6.79
C LYS A 2 3.72 16.70 -6.40
N ASP A 3 3.80 15.46 -6.84
CA ASP A 3 4.97 14.58 -6.66
C ASP A 3 5.26 13.91 -8.00
N SER A 4 6.48 14.07 -8.52
CA SER A 4 6.87 13.53 -9.83
C SER A 4 6.98 12.01 -9.88
N ARG A 5 6.95 11.34 -8.72
CA ARG A 5 6.93 9.87 -8.59
C ARG A 5 5.53 9.29 -8.68
N ILE A 6 4.51 10.13 -8.80
CA ILE A 6 3.10 9.75 -8.85
C ILE A 6 2.54 10.27 -10.16
N ASP A 7 2.04 9.38 -11.01
CA ASP A 7 1.33 9.77 -12.21
C ASP A 7 0.14 10.68 -11.87
N VAL A 8 -0.29 11.49 -12.85
CA VAL A 8 -1.37 12.46 -12.68
C VAL A 8 -2.67 11.78 -12.20
N GLN A 9 -3.01 10.60 -12.71
CA GLN A 9 -4.21 9.88 -12.29
C GLN A 9 -4.09 9.35 -10.85
N GLY A 10 -2.93 8.81 -10.48
CA GLY A 10 -2.58 8.43 -9.11
C GLY A 10 -2.66 9.60 -8.14
N GLN A 11 -2.21 10.80 -8.53
CA GLN A 11 -2.35 12.01 -7.71
C GLN A 11 -3.83 12.35 -7.46
N TYR A 12 -4.68 12.26 -8.49
CA TYR A 12 -6.12 12.48 -8.34
C TYR A 12 -6.82 11.41 -7.50
N ALA A 13 -6.42 10.14 -7.64
CA ALA A 13 -6.94 9.04 -6.84
C ALA A 13 -6.60 9.20 -5.36
N LEU A 14 -5.33 9.46 -5.05
CA LEU A 14 -4.90 9.73 -3.67
C LEU A 14 -5.61 10.94 -3.07
N PHE A 15 -5.84 11.99 -3.86
CA PHE A 15 -6.60 13.14 -3.39
C PHE A 15 -8.07 12.80 -3.05
N ARG A 16 -8.70 11.90 -3.81
CA ARG A 16 -10.06 11.41 -3.49
C ARG A 16 -10.05 10.54 -2.25
N LEU A 17 -9.12 9.59 -2.15
CA LEU A 17 -8.98 8.71 -1.00
C LEU A 17 -8.70 9.49 0.31
N LEU A 18 -7.86 10.53 0.26
CA LEU A 18 -7.62 11.44 1.39
C LEU A 18 -8.87 12.23 1.83
N LYS A 19 -9.88 12.36 0.97
CA LYS A 19 -11.18 12.97 1.27
C LYS A 19 -12.27 11.94 1.57
N GLY A 20 -11.94 10.66 1.43
CA GLY A 20 -12.85 9.55 1.61
C GLY A 20 -13.09 9.20 3.07
N ASP A 21 -13.53 7.98 3.30
CA ASP A 21 -13.70 7.43 4.64
C ASP A 21 -12.34 7.19 5.34
N PRO A 22 -12.30 6.92 6.66
CA PRO A 22 -11.03 6.79 7.37
C PRO A 22 -10.12 5.68 6.84
N ALA A 23 -10.66 4.56 6.35
CA ALA A 23 -9.84 3.49 5.80
C ALA A 23 -9.15 3.97 4.51
N GLN A 24 -9.88 4.64 3.63
CA GLN A 24 -9.32 5.28 2.43
C GLN A 24 -8.27 6.35 2.78
N ARG A 25 -8.52 7.15 3.82
CA ARG A 25 -7.56 8.17 4.28
C ARG A 25 -6.28 7.53 4.83
N ILE A 26 -6.41 6.40 5.52
CA ILE A 26 -5.27 5.64 6.04
C ILE A 26 -4.45 5.07 4.89
N ASP A 27 -5.07 4.39 3.93
CA ASP A 27 -4.39 3.83 2.77
C ASP A 27 -3.65 4.91 1.99
N ALA A 28 -4.33 6.02 1.66
CA ALA A 28 -3.68 7.11 0.94
C ALA A 28 -2.54 7.75 1.71
N SER A 29 -2.68 7.91 3.03
CA SER A 29 -1.62 8.46 3.88
C SER A 29 -0.42 7.51 3.97
N ASN A 30 -0.65 6.21 4.06
CA ASN A 30 0.41 5.20 4.08
C ASN A 30 1.13 5.10 2.73
N ILE A 31 0.40 5.09 1.61
CA ILE A 31 0.99 5.10 0.26
C ILE A 31 1.92 6.31 0.11
N LEU A 32 1.44 7.49 0.48
CA LEU A 32 2.23 8.72 0.35
C LEU A 32 3.43 8.75 1.29
N SER A 33 3.28 8.24 2.51
CA SER A 33 4.37 8.12 3.47
C SER A 33 5.43 7.13 2.98
N ALA A 34 5.02 5.98 2.43
CA ALA A 34 5.91 4.99 1.84
C ALA A 34 6.68 5.55 0.64
N ILE A 35 6.04 6.37 -0.20
CA ILE A 35 6.69 7.07 -1.31
C ILE A 35 7.73 8.06 -0.79
N LYS A 36 7.39 8.84 0.23
CA LYS A 36 8.33 9.78 0.85
C LYS A 36 9.52 9.08 1.52
N ALA A 37 9.27 7.99 2.23
CA ALA A 37 10.29 7.18 2.90
C ALA A 37 11.15 6.36 1.93
N GLY A 38 10.76 6.24 0.66
CA GLY A 38 11.47 5.44 -0.34
C GLY A 38 11.14 3.94 -0.28
N ALA A 39 10.27 3.52 0.64
CA ALA A 39 9.75 2.15 0.72
C ALA A 39 8.88 1.79 -0.49
N LEU A 40 8.21 2.77 -1.09
CA LEU A 40 7.55 2.65 -2.39
C LEU A 40 8.22 3.64 -3.36
N LYS A 41 8.63 3.18 -4.55
CA LYS A 41 9.31 4.06 -5.52
C LYS A 41 8.35 5.02 -6.20
N GLY A 42 7.07 4.68 -6.31
CA GLY A 42 6.04 5.55 -6.89
C GLY A 42 4.83 4.80 -7.45
N ILE A 43 3.92 5.56 -8.06
CA ILE A 43 2.72 5.08 -8.77
C ILE A 43 2.82 5.56 -10.21
N TYR A 44 2.74 4.64 -11.16
CA TYR A 44 2.98 4.92 -12.58
C TYR A 44 1.90 4.28 -13.44
N GLN A 45 1.68 4.81 -14.64
CA GLN A 45 0.98 4.06 -15.68
C GLN A 45 1.91 2.97 -16.22
N GLU A 46 1.39 1.80 -16.57
CA GLU A 46 2.14 0.62 -17.01
C GLU A 46 3.07 0.89 -18.20
N ASP A 47 2.73 1.84 -19.07
CA ASP A 47 3.51 2.19 -20.26
C ASP A 47 4.54 3.31 -20.01
N GLN A 48 4.58 3.88 -18.81
CA GLN A 48 5.61 4.85 -18.45
C GLN A 48 6.98 4.19 -18.29
N GLN A 49 8.04 5.00 -18.43
CA GLN A 49 9.42 4.50 -18.47
C GLN A 49 9.78 3.60 -17.27
N VAL A 50 9.36 3.95 -16.05
CA VAL A 50 9.73 3.19 -14.84
C VAL A 50 9.20 1.75 -14.87
N PRO A 51 7.89 1.49 -15.01
CA PRO A 51 7.37 0.13 -15.16
C PRO A 51 7.82 -0.55 -16.46
N ALA A 52 7.93 0.18 -17.58
CA ALA A 52 8.35 -0.41 -18.84
C ALA A 52 9.80 -0.94 -18.79
N MET A 53 10.71 -0.21 -18.15
CA MET A 53 12.07 -0.68 -17.90
C MET A 53 12.09 -1.85 -16.93
N ARG A 54 11.25 -1.83 -15.89
CA ARG A 54 11.14 -2.93 -14.93
C ARG A 54 10.64 -4.22 -15.58
N ALA A 55 9.66 -4.13 -16.47
CA ALA A 55 9.21 -5.24 -17.29
C ALA A 55 10.34 -5.80 -18.16
N THR A 56 11.09 -4.91 -18.81
CA THR A 56 12.22 -5.29 -19.68
C THR A 56 13.30 -6.04 -18.92
N GLU A 57 13.63 -5.62 -17.70
CA GLU A 57 14.59 -6.31 -16.82
C GLU A 57 14.15 -7.74 -16.46
N LEU A 58 12.84 -7.99 -16.45
CA LEU A 58 12.26 -9.32 -16.22
C LEU A 58 12.08 -10.12 -17.52
N GLY A 59 12.58 -9.61 -18.66
CA GLY A 59 12.38 -10.25 -19.96
C GLY A 59 10.95 -10.18 -20.48
N GLN A 60 10.15 -9.25 -19.96
CA GLN A 60 8.73 -9.07 -20.30
C GLN A 60 8.50 -7.80 -21.11
N TRP A 61 7.44 -7.79 -21.93
CA TRP A 61 6.88 -6.57 -22.48
C TRP A 61 5.99 -5.89 -21.43
N TRP A 62 6.01 -4.55 -21.37
CA TRP A 62 5.22 -3.77 -20.40
C TRP A 62 3.72 -4.11 -20.41
N GLY A 63 3.15 -4.51 -21.55
CA GLY A 63 1.75 -4.95 -21.64
C GLY A 63 1.44 -6.26 -20.92
N GLN A 64 2.46 -6.98 -20.43
CA GLN A 64 2.34 -8.24 -19.72
C GLN A 64 2.39 -8.08 -18.19
N ILE A 65 2.76 -6.90 -17.67
CA ILE A 65 2.89 -6.70 -16.21
C ILE A 65 1.54 -6.70 -15.50
N LEU A 66 0.48 -6.28 -16.19
CA LEU A 66 -0.89 -6.29 -15.67
C LEU A 66 -1.63 -7.52 -16.19
N PRO A 67 -2.00 -8.47 -15.31
CA PRO A 67 -2.86 -9.59 -15.71
C PRO A 67 -4.16 -9.12 -16.35
N LYS A 68 -4.79 -10.00 -17.14
CA LYS A 68 -6.08 -9.70 -17.77
C LYS A 68 -7.13 -9.42 -16.71
N GLY A 69 -7.81 -8.27 -16.82
CA GLY A 69 -8.85 -7.85 -15.89
C GLY A 69 -8.33 -7.21 -14.59
N VAL A 70 -7.02 -7.02 -14.46
CA VAL A 70 -6.40 -6.32 -13.32
C VAL A 70 -5.99 -4.91 -13.76
N ASP A 71 -6.39 -3.90 -13.00
CA ASP A 71 -6.14 -2.48 -13.33
C ASP A 71 -5.03 -1.85 -12.50
N GLY A 72 -4.47 -2.58 -11.53
CA GLY A 72 -3.35 -2.15 -10.72
C GLY A 72 -2.60 -3.34 -10.12
N VAL A 73 -1.28 -3.28 -10.12
CA VAL A 73 -0.39 -4.32 -9.56
C VAL A 73 0.76 -3.69 -8.80
N CYS A 74 1.16 -4.31 -7.68
CA CYS A 74 2.47 -4.03 -7.09
C CYS A 74 3.55 -4.86 -7.75
N MET A 75 4.57 -4.20 -8.31
CA MET A 75 5.76 -4.86 -8.83
C MET A 75 6.88 -4.80 -7.80
N THR A 76 7.14 -5.92 -7.13
CA THR A 76 8.25 -6.12 -6.19
C THR A 76 9.53 -6.57 -6.90
N GLU A 77 9.42 -7.23 -8.05
CA GLU A 77 10.54 -7.73 -8.85
C GLU A 77 11.11 -6.69 -9.83
N PRO A 78 12.43 -6.63 -10.08
CA PRO A 78 13.44 -7.53 -9.54
C PRO A 78 13.79 -7.22 -8.08
N ALA A 79 14.16 -8.25 -7.32
CA ALA A 79 14.64 -8.14 -5.95
C ALA A 79 15.72 -7.06 -5.76
N GLY A 80 15.74 -6.43 -4.58
CA GLY A 80 16.70 -5.37 -4.24
C GLY A 80 16.34 -3.98 -4.79
N LYS A 81 15.21 -3.83 -5.49
CA LYS A 81 14.67 -2.52 -5.88
C LYS A 81 13.35 -2.26 -5.15
N PRO A 82 13.13 -1.04 -4.61
CA PRO A 82 11.87 -0.73 -3.96
C PRO A 82 10.69 -0.96 -4.92
N PRO A 83 9.57 -1.49 -4.42
CA PRO A 83 8.40 -1.78 -5.24
C PRO A 83 7.86 -0.54 -5.96
N ILE A 84 7.12 -0.76 -7.04
CA ILE A 84 6.31 0.27 -7.71
C ILE A 84 4.86 -0.22 -7.80
N ILE A 85 3.91 0.72 -7.80
CA ILE A 85 2.55 0.42 -8.23
C ILE A 85 2.43 0.80 -9.71
N ALA A 86 2.10 -0.18 -10.54
CA ALA A 86 1.78 0.03 -11.95
C ALA A 86 0.25 -0.03 -12.12
N MET A 87 -0.32 1.02 -12.71
CA MET A 87 -1.75 1.18 -12.95
C MET A 87 -2.01 1.10 -14.45
N ARG A 88 -3.14 0.52 -14.85
CA ARG A 88 -3.55 0.45 -16.26
C ARG A 88 -3.74 1.84 -16.85
N ARG A 89 -3.33 2.01 -18.10
CA ARG A 89 -3.34 3.26 -18.84
C ARG A 89 -4.76 3.57 -19.28
N GLY A 90 -5.05 4.85 -19.21
CA GLY A 90 -6.38 5.38 -19.44
C GLY A 90 -7.11 5.49 -18.12
N THR A 91 -7.93 6.53 -17.99
CA THR A 91 -8.85 6.62 -16.86
C THR A 91 -9.85 5.49 -17.04
N PRO A 92 -10.03 4.56 -16.09
CA PRO A 92 -11.22 3.74 -16.08
C PRO A 92 -12.43 4.70 -16.17
N PRO A 93 -13.47 4.38 -16.94
CA PRO A 93 -14.66 5.24 -17.03
C PRO A 93 -15.21 5.60 -15.64
N ASP A 94 -14.96 4.71 -14.67
CA ASP A 94 -15.28 4.84 -13.27
C ASP A 94 -14.04 5.17 -12.42
N LYS A 95 -14.02 6.37 -11.84
CA LYS A 95 -12.99 6.82 -10.88
C LYS A 95 -12.89 5.91 -9.66
N THR A 96 -14.00 5.30 -9.25
CA THR A 96 -14.08 4.40 -8.10
C THR A 96 -13.33 3.10 -8.35
N ALA A 97 -13.43 2.56 -9.57
CA ALA A 97 -12.67 1.37 -9.97
C ALA A 97 -11.15 1.62 -9.92
N TYR A 98 -10.69 2.81 -10.36
CA TYR A 98 -9.28 3.18 -10.25
C TYR A 98 -8.82 3.28 -8.79
N ASP A 99 -9.63 3.91 -7.93
CA ASP A 99 -9.33 4.07 -6.50
C ASP A 99 -9.23 2.70 -5.82
N ALA A 100 -10.15 1.78 -6.12
CA ALA A 100 -10.13 0.41 -5.62
C ALA A 100 -8.89 -0.37 -6.12
N ALA A 101 -8.58 -0.29 -7.41
CA ALA A 101 -7.40 -0.94 -8.00
C ALA A 101 -6.10 -0.43 -7.38
N LEU A 102 -6.00 0.87 -7.09
CA LEU A 102 -4.85 1.46 -6.41
C LEU A 102 -4.69 0.91 -4.99
N VAL A 103 -5.78 0.82 -4.22
CA VAL A 103 -5.77 0.26 -2.86
C VAL A 103 -5.40 -1.22 -2.87
N THR A 104 -5.96 -1.99 -3.81
CA THR A 104 -5.60 -3.41 -3.99
C THR A 104 -4.13 -3.56 -4.34
N ALA A 105 -3.59 -2.77 -5.29
CA ALA A 105 -2.17 -2.80 -5.62
C ALA A 105 -1.29 -2.40 -4.43
N TRP A 106 -1.70 -1.40 -3.64
CA TRP A 106 -0.99 -1.03 -2.42
C TRP A 106 -0.91 -2.19 -1.42
N GLN A 107 -2.02 -2.88 -1.16
CA GLN A 107 -2.06 -4.04 -0.28
C GLN A 107 -1.13 -5.16 -0.77
N GLN A 108 -1.02 -5.34 -2.10
CA GLN A 108 -0.09 -6.30 -2.70
C GLN A 108 1.38 -6.03 -2.41
N CYS A 109 1.76 -4.78 -2.12
CA CYS A 109 3.15 -4.44 -1.86
C CYS A 109 3.69 -4.99 -0.55
N GLY A 110 2.83 -5.43 0.40
CA GLY A 110 3.29 -5.94 1.70
C GLY A 110 4.10 -4.93 2.52
N ILE A 111 4.05 -3.64 2.17
CA ILE A 111 4.75 -2.58 2.90
C ILE A 111 4.01 -2.34 4.20
N ALA A 112 4.75 -2.37 5.31
CA ALA A 112 4.17 -2.16 6.63
C ALA A 112 3.52 -0.78 6.69
N PRO A 113 2.22 -0.68 7.03
CA PRO A 113 1.64 0.61 7.35
C PRO A 113 2.40 1.20 8.55
N ILE A 114 2.73 2.48 8.48
CA ILE A 114 3.41 3.15 9.59
C ILE A 114 2.34 3.55 10.59
N TRP A 115 2.40 2.95 11.77
CA TRP A 115 1.53 3.26 12.89
C TRP A 115 2.24 4.17 13.91
N PRO A 116 1.54 5.14 14.54
CA PRO A 116 0.16 5.54 14.26
C PRO A 116 0.01 6.17 12.86
N VAL A 117 -1.08 5.86 12.14
CA VAL A 117 -1.32 6.48 10.84
C VAL A 117 -1.69 7.94 11.06
N ARG A 118 -0.81 8.80 10.57
CA ARG A 118 -0.99 10.24 10.59
C ARG A 118 -1.51 10.70 9.23
N PRO A 119 -2.33 11.76 9.18
CA PRO A 119 -2.68 12.38 7.91
C PRO A 119 -1.40 12.69 7.13
N TYR A 120 -1.43 12.43 5.83
CA TYR A 120 -0.33 12.83 4.97
C TYR A 120 0.01 14.32 5.16
N ASP A 121 1.25 14.57 5.57
CA ASP A 121 1.80 15.92 5.67
C ASP A 121 2.61 16.22 4.39
N PRO A 122 2.13 17.11 3.50
CA PRO A 122 2.86 17.47 2.28
C PRO A 122 4.18 18.18 2.57
N SER A 123 4.35 18.81 3.75
CA SER A 123 5.57 19.52 4.13
C SER A 123 6.67 18.63 4.73
N ALA A 124 6.34 17.41 5.14
CA ALA A 124 7.31 16.46 5.68
C ALA A 124 8.38 16.09 4.63
N THR A 125 9.65 16.10 5.02
CA THR A 125 10.82 15.69 4.23
C THR A 125 11.09 14.18 4.37
N PRO A 126 11.83 13.56 3.42
CA PRO A 126 12.20 12.16 3.54
C PRO A 126 12.99 11.89 4.84
N GLY A 127 12.53 10.94 5.65
CA GLY A 127 13.13 10.61 6.94
C GLY A 127 12.58 11.41 8.13
N ASP A 128 11.71 12.40 7.89
CA ASP A 128 10.96 13.01 8.99
C ASP A 128 10.05 11.97 9.63
N PRO A 129 9.96 11.91 10.97
CA PRO A 129 8.95 11.11 11.62
C PRO A 129 7.56 11.54 11.12
N PRO A 130 6.59 10.61 11.01
CA PRO A 130 5.23 10.95 10.61
C PRO A 130 4.76 12.20 11.37
N GLY A 131 4.33 13.22 10.64
CA GLY A 131 4.29 14.62 11.11
C GLY A 131 3.54 14.90 12.41
N THR A 132 3.69 16.12 12.92
CA THR A 132 2.97 16.65 14.10
C THR A 132 1.45 16.80 13.88
N SER A 133 0.97 16.55 12.66
CA SER A 133 -0.44 16.44 12.34
C SER A 133 -1.07 15.35 13.22
N GLY A 134 -2.10 15.73 13.99
CA GLY A 134 -2.77 14.81 14.92
C GLY A 134 -3.25 13.52 14.25
N LEU A 135 -3.51 12.49 15.05
CA LEU A 135 -3.96 11.17 14.58
C LEU A 135 -5.19 11.28 13.65
N ILE A 136 -5.29 10.42 12.62
CA ILE A 136 -6.54 10.26 11.87
C ILE A 136 -7.60 9.78 12.85
N LYS A 137 -8.58 10.62 13.18
CA LYS A 137 -9.65 10.28 14.12
C LYS A 137 -10.77 9.51 13.43
N CYS A 138 -11.39 8.59 14.15
CA CYS A 138 -12.73 8.13 13.82
C CYS A 138 -13.73 9.27 13.98
N ASN A 139 -14.66 9.40 13.04
CA ASN A 139 -15.78 10.33 13.13
C ASN A 139 -17.08 9.62 13.54
N SER A 140 -17.12 8.29 13.49
CA SER A 140 -18.29 7.49 13.89
C SER A 140 -17.92 6.08 14.38
N PRO A 141 -18.87 5.34 14.99
CA PRO A 141 -18.67 3.92 15.29
C PRO A 141 -18.44 3.05 14.05
N GLU A 142 -19.08 3.38 12.92
CA GLU A 142 -18.89 2.69 11.64
C GLU A 142 -17.45 2.82 11.13
N ASP A 143 -16.82 3.98 11.36
CA ASP A 143 -15.41 4.19 11.06
C ASP A 143 -14.54 3.18 11.83
N LYS A 144 -14.81 2.96 13.12
CA LYS A 144 -14.08 1.96 13.92
C LYS A 144 -14.24 0.56 13.35
N ILE A 145 -15.46 0.19 12.94
CA ILE A 145 -15.73 -1.12 12.32
C ILE A 145 -14.96 -1.26 11.01
N ARG A 146 -14.97 -0.25 10.14
CA ARG A 146 -14.22 -0.26 8.88
C ARG A 146 -12.71 -0.37 9.09
N LEU A 147 -12.18 0.32 10.09
CA LEU A 147 -10.76 0.28 10.44
C LEU A 147 -10.33 -1.07 11.01
N LEU A 148 -11.13 -1.67 11.89
CA LEU A 148 -10.87 -3.03 12.38
C LEU A 148 -10.96 -4.05 11.23
N ALA A 149 -11.95 -3.93 10.36
CA ALA A 149 -12.06 -4.78 9.16
C ALA A 149 -10.87 -4.60 8.21
N HIS A 150 -10.31 -3.39 8.12
CA HIS A 150 -9.10 -3.12 7.34
C HIS A 150 -7.86 -3.80 7.95
N CYS A 151 -7.70 -3.78 9.28
CA CYS A 151 -6.64 -4.54 9.95
C CYS A 151 -6.75 -6.05 9.65
N GLU A 152 -7.96 -6.62 9.75
CA GLU A 152 -8.20 -8.05 9.46
C GLU A 152 -7.98 -8.39 7.97
N HIS A 153 -8.40 -7.51 7.07
CA HIS A 153 -8.17 -7.69 5.64
C HIS A 153 -6.66 -7.68 5.32
N THR A 154 -5.91 -6.78 5.96
CA THR A 154 -4.45 -6.73 5.85
C THR A 154 -3.83 -8.03 6.37
N LYS A 155 -4.26 -8.55 7.53
CA LYS A 155 -3.81 -9.87 8.00
C LYS A 155 -4.05 -10.94 6.94
N LYS A 156 -5.28 -11.06 6.44
CA LYS A 156 -5.63 -12.08 5.44
C LYS A 156 -4.73 -12.03 4.21
N TYR A 157 -4.43 -10.82 3.72
CA TYR A 157 -3.55 -10.66 2.57
C TYR A 157 -2.11 -11.11 2.88
N ASN A 158 -1.57 -10.73 4.04
CA ASN A 158 -0.20 -11.11 4.41
C ASN A 158 -0.05 -12.60 4.75
N MET A 159 -1.12 -13.25 5.22
CA MET A 159 -1.13 -14.70 5.40
C MET A 159 -0.94 -15.47 4.09
N ILE A 160 -1.40 -14.94 2.95
CA ILE A 160 -1.11 -15.52 1.63
C ILE A 160 0.40 -15.48 1.35
N GLY A 161 1.09 -14.43 1.78
CA GLY A 161 2.54 -14.35 1.74
C GLY A 161 3.20 -15.41 2.62
N CYS A 162 2.66 -15.67 3.81
CA CYS A 162 3.17 -16.73 4.68
C CYS A 162 3.00 -18.12 4.10
N ASP A 163 1.89 -18.41 3.41
CA ASP A 163 1.70 -19.67 2.68
C ASP A 163 2.82 -19.87 1.65
N ILE A 164 3.18 -18.80 0.92
CA ILE A 164 4.31 -18.81 -0.03
C ILE A 164 5.64 -19.08 0.69
N ALA A 165 5.86 -18.54 1.89
CA ALA A 165 7.07 -18.84 2.68
C ALA A 165 7.21 -20.34 2.96
N GLY A 166 6.09 -20.98 3.35
CA GLY A 166 6.03 -22.41 3.63
C GLY A 166 6.20 -23.30 2.39
N GLU A 167 5.66 -22.88 1.24
CA GLU A 167 5.69 -23.67 0.01
C GLU A 167 6.94 -23.45 -0.86
N HIS A 168 7.45 -22.22 -0.91
CA HIS A 168 8.49 -21.78 -1.84
C HIS A 168 9.81 -21.40 -1.15
N GLY A 169 9.89 -21.58 0.17
CA GLY A 169 11.13 -21.52 0.95
C GLY A 169 11.53 -20.15 1.47
N SER A 170 10.94 -19.06 0.95
CA SER A 170 10.99 -17.76 1.62
C SER A 170 10.00 -16.74 1.06
N VAL A 171 9.59 -15.78 1.90
CA VAL A 171 8.85 -14.57 1.50
C VAL A 171 9.43 -13.36 2.22
N GLU A 172 9.46 -12.20 1.56
CA GLU A 172 9.72 -10.94 2.25
C GLU A 172 8.39 -10.25 2.57
N LEU A 173 8.10 -10.05 3.85
CA LEU A 173 6.95 -9.28 4.32
C LEU A 173 7.45 -8.22 5.30
N TYR A 174 6.96 -6.99 5.15
CA TYR A 174 7.27 -5.91 6.09
C TYR A 174 8.78 -5.63 6.28
N GLY A 175 9.60 -5.88 5.24
CA GLY A 175 11.05 -5.71 5.26
C GLY A 175 11.80 -6.79 6.05
N ALA A 176 11.14 -7.90 6.36
CA ALA A 176 11.73 -9.08 6.96
C ALA A 176 11.56 -10.27 6.02
N LEU A 177 12.62 -11.05 5.86
CA LEU A 177 12.60 -12.31 5.11
C LEU A 177 12.19 -13.43 6.07
N PHE A 178 11.12 -14.13 5.74
CA PHE A 178 10.64 -15.31 6.46
C PHE A 178 10.92 -16.54 5.62
N THR A 179 11.51 -17.56 6.23
CA THR A 179 11.76 -18.86 5.58
C THR A 179 10.81 -19.95 6.05
N ASP A 180 9.98 -19.65 7.04
CA ASP A 180 8.98 -20.56 7.56
C ASP A 180 7.64 -19.84 7.79
N TYR A 181 6.57 -20.63 7.72
CA TYR A 181 5.22 -20.14 7.85
C TYR A 181 4.92 -19.63 9.28
N GLU A 182 5.46 -20.28 10.31
CA GLU A 182 5.11 -20.00 11.71
C GLU A 182 5.67 -18.64 12.14
N GLU A 183 6.94 -18.36 11.88
CA GLU A 183 7.61 -17.08 12.12
C GLU A 183 6.91 -15.95 11.35
N CYS A 184 6.54 -16.23 10.09
CA CYS A 184 5.77 -15.29 9.28
C CYS A 184 4.41 -14.97 9.90
N ALA A 185 3.65 -16.00 10.30
CA ALA A 185 2.33 -15.87 10.88
C ALA A 185 2.36 -15.11 12.21
N GLU A 186 3.33 -15.41 13.09
CA GLU A 186 3.53 -14.69 14.35
C GLU A 186 3.80 -13.20 14.10
N ARG A 187 4.62 -12.86 13.09
CA ARG A 187 4.87 -11.46 12.75
C ARG A 187 3.61 -10.76 12.25
N VAL A 188 2.83 -11.42 11.40
CA VAL A 188 1.56 -10.89 10.90
C VAL A 188 0.58 -10.64 12.04
N ASP A 189 0.52 -11.54 13.03
CA ASP A 189 -0.33 -11.38 14.22
C ASP A 189 0.09 -10.21 15.09
N LEU A 190 1.40 -10.03 15.34
CA LEU A 190 1.90 -8.85 16.07
C LEU A 190 1.52 -7.53 15.40
N ILE A 191 1.54 -7.50 14.07
CA ILE A 191 1.14 -6.32 13.28
C ILE A 191 -0.36 -6.09 13.38
N LEU A 192 -1.17 -7.15 13.37
CA LEU A 192 -2.61 -7.05 13.58
C LEU A 192 -2.93 -6.48 14.96
N ASP A 193 -2.27 -6.97 16.01
CA ASP A 193 -2.48 -6.50 17.37
C ASP A 193 -2.10 -5.02 17.51
N SER A 194 -0.96 -4.63 16.95
CA SER A 194 -0.55 -3.22 16.88
C SER A 194 -1.58 -2.35 16.15
N CYS A 195 -2.12 -2.83 15.01
CA CYS A 195 -3.18 -2.15 14.27
C CYS A 195 -4.44 -1.96 15.12
N LYS A 196 -4.91 -3.00 15.79
CA LYS A 196 -6.11 -2.96 16.65
C LYS A 196 -5.95 -2.04 17.85
N GLU A 197 -4.77 -2.04 18.47
CA GLU A 197 -4.45 -1.15 19.58
C GLU A 197 -4.53 0.31 19.14
N GLU A 198 -3.97 0.64 17.99
CA GLU A 198 -4.01 1.99 17.43
C GLU A 198 -5.42 2.40 16.99
N VAL A 199 -6.20 1.51 16.37
CA VAL A 199 -7.62 1.77 16.07
C VAL A 199 -8.39 2.10 17.36
N THR A 200 -8.08 1.41 18.45
CA THR A 200 -8.69 1.71 19.75
C THR A 200 -8.28 3.08 20.27
N LYS A 201 -7.02 3.49 20.10
CA LYS A 201 -6.53 4.83 20.50
C LYS A 201 -7.17 5.96 19.68
N ILE A 202 -7.33 5.79 18.37
CA ILE A 202 -7.85 6.85 17.48
C ILE A 202 -9.38 6.95 17.47
N CYS A 203 -10.09 5.89 17.88
CA CYS A 203 -11.55 5.83 17.94
C CYS A 203 -12.11 5.81 19.37
N GLY A 204 -11.25 5.73 20.38
CA GLY A 204 -11.60 5.76 21.80
C GLY A 204 -11.67 7.18 22.34
N LYS A 205 -12.68 7.95 21.90
CA LYS A 205 -13.21 9.12 22.62
C LYS A 205 -14.72 9.20 22.42
#